data_AF-A0A231V2A5-F1
#
_entry.id   AF-A0A231V2A5-F1
#
_cell.length_a   1.000
_cell.length_b   1.000
_cell.length_c   1.000
_cell.angle_alpha   90.00
_cell.angle_beta   90.00
_cell.angle_gamma   90.00
#
_symmetry.space_group_name_H-M   'P 1'
#
loop_
_entity.id
_entity.type
_entity.pdbx_description
1 polymer ?
#
loop_
_entity_poly.entity_id
_entity_poly.type
_entity_poly.pdbx_seq_one_letter_code
_entity_poly.pdbx_strand_id
1 'polypeptide(L)'
;MTAPIRAGGHASRFRKCIAAAQSAFTVCHGYRWDKGIMNPIPFFLGRLSGPALIIVSLLHGVLFAAFVASLLLLAPAAARAEEAVRCEGRDLFAELKARDPDAATEAEKAFAATPNRHGRFWQVEKEGVAPSHLFGTIHTTDPRALALPAPVEAAFGKASTYVMEAVDVRSTFSATLAMAQHPSLFVYTDGTSAFDQLTEEDGAAVRAALERRGVDPATATKLKPWLIAGMLAAPPCELKRKAAGLEFLDNALADRAEEAGKAVEGLETMVEQMRALADMPMDSHIEGLASAAELDAYAADMTETLTIRYLNGELGLIMPALTAIGEDLQGELSAEDRASVADFEEKVVTNRNHNMAEAAEPFLLKGEAFIAVGALHLPGQEGVVALLQKAGWTVTAVPLDPLR
;
A
#
# COMPACT_ATOMS: atom_id res chain seq x y z
N MET A 1 63.57 -6.01 14.26
CA MET A 1 64.20 -4.95 13.46
C MET A 1 63.10 -4.24 12.68
N THR A 2 62.89 -2.94 12.98
CA THR A 2 62.44 -1.80 12.13
C THR A 2 61.73 -2.13 10.80
N ALA A 3 60.60 -1.54 10.37
CA ALA A 3 59.95 -0.24 10.60
C ALA A 3 58.48 -0.25 10.04
N PRO A 4 57.64 0.77 10.30
CA PRO A 4 56.21 0.81 9.95
C PRO A 4 55.90 1.61 8.66
N ILE A 5 54.73 1.39 8.04
CA ILE A 5 54.23 2.20 6.90
C ILE A 5 52.87 2.84 7.23
N ARG A 6 52.82 4.13 6.90
CA ARG A 6 51.81 5.17 7.13
C ARG A 6 50.56 5.05 6.25
N ALA A 7 49.44 5.47 6.83
CA ALA A 7 48.27 6.00 6.13
C ALA A 7 48.51 7.45 5.65
N GLY A 8 47.97 7.81 4.48
CA GLY A 8 47.96 9.19 4.00
C GLY A 8 47.24 9.37 2.67
N GLY A 9 46.12 10.10 2.68
CA GLY A 9 45.46 10.57 1.46
C GLY A 9 44.10 11.19 1.73
N HIS A 10 44.05 12.52 1.89
CA HIS A 10 42.94 13.43 1.49
C HIS A 10 43.14 14.81 2.13
N ALA A 11 44.06 15.63 1.61
CA ALA A 11 44.14 17.05 1.97
C ALA A 11 44.89 17.94 0.96
N SER A 12 45.03 17.57 -0.33
CA SER A 12 45.86 18.35 -1.28
C SER A 12 45.14 18.86 -2.55
N ARG A 13 43.81 18.78 -2.64
CA ARG A 13 43.08 19.32 -3.81
C ARG A 13 42.34 20.64 -3.59
N PHE A 14 42.25 21.17 -2.36
CA PHE A 14 41.55 22.43 -2.09
C PHE A 14 42.42 23.70 -2.09
N ARG A 15 43.76 23.59 -2.14
CA ARG A 15 44.68 24.75 -2.14
C ARG A 15 45.02 25.32 -3.52
N LYS A 16 44.47 24.77 -4.61
CA LYS A 16 44.76 25.24 -5.99
C LYS A 16 43.72 26.20 -6.60
N CYS A 17 42.62 26.53 -5.90
CA CYS A 17 41.61 27.47 -6.42
C CYS A 17 41.66 28.90 -5.84
N ILE A 18 42.50 29.18 -4.84
CA ILE A 18 42.52 30.52 -4.19
C ILE A 18 43.67 31.42 -4.71
N ALA A 19 44.66 30.86 -5.40
CA ALA A 19 45.80 31.64 -5.93
C ALA A 19 45.55 32.28 -7.33
N ALA A 20 44.39 32.06 -7.95
CA ALA A 20 44.08 32.56 -9.29
C ALA A 20 43.22 33.84 -9.31
N ALA A 21 42.80 34.36 -8.14
CA ALA A 21 41.90 35.52 -8.05
C ALA A 21 42.59 36.85 -7.67
N GLN A 22 43.90 36.85 -7.36
CA GLN A 22 44.63 38.05 -6.91
C GLN A 22 45.51 38.71 -7.99
N SER A 23 45.48 38.23 -9.23
CA SER A 23 46.35 38.70 -10.32
C SER A 23 45.64 39.47 -11.44
N ALA A 24 44.40 39.95 -11.22
CA ALA A 24 43.61 40.63 -12.26
C ALA A 24 43.30 42.12 -11.98
N PHE A 25 43.95 42.75 -11.00
CA PHE A 25 43.78 44.18 -10.68
C PHE A 25 45.11 44.92 -10.72
N THR A 26 45.77 44.94 -11.87
CA THR A 26 46.80 45.94 -12.18
C THR A 26 46.80 46.14 -13.68
N VAL A 27 46.92 47.40 -14.12
CA VAL A 27 46.95 47.90 -15.50
C VAL A 27 45.61 48.48 -15.98
N CYS A 28 45.39 49.76 -15.69
CA CYS A 28 44.82 50.68 -16.68
C CYS A 28 45.39 52.09 -16.47
N HIS A 29 45.62 52.75 -17.60
CA HIS A 29 46.52 53.89 -17.84
C HIS A 29 46.22 55.17 -17.06
N GLY A 30 47.28 55.95 -16.88
CA GLY A 30 47.20 57.32 -16.41
C GLY A 30 46.62 58.30 -17.43
N TYR A 31 46.00 59.34 -16.89
CA TYR A 31 45.80 60.64 -17.55
C TYR A 31 45.98 61.73 -16.50
N ARG A 32 47.00 62.57 -16.72
CA ARG A 32 47.25 63.83 -16.02
C ARG A 32 46.13 64.81 -16.38
N TRP A 33 45.45 65.38 -15.39
CA TRP A 33 44.56 66.52 -15.59
C TRP A 33 45.14 67.77 -14.93
N ASP A 34 45.13 68.82 -15.74
CA ASP A 34 45.72 70.13 -15.54
C ASP A 34 44.93 70.96 -14.52
N LYS A 35 45.60 71.92 -13.88
CA LYS A 35 44.98 72.83 -12.92
C LYS A 35 44.15 73.88 -13.66
N GLY A 36 42.84 73.90 -13.44
CA GLY A 36 42.00 75.00 -13.92
C GLY A 36 40.54 74.95 -13.49
N ILE A 37 40.15 75.94 -12.70
CA ILE A 37 38.79 76.51 -12.57
C ILE A 37 37.77 75.64 -11.81
N MET A 38 37.51 76.04 -10.55
CA MET A 38 36.35 75.60 -9.77
C MET A 38 35.05 76.04 -10.46
N ASN A 39 34.23 75.09 -10.88
CA ASN A 39 32.86 75.30 -11.36
C ASN A 39 31.90 74.94 -10.19
N PRO A 40 30.93 75.79 -9.78
CA PRO A 40 30.15 75.60 -8.54
C PRO A 40 28.99 74.59 -8.65
N ILE A 41 28.88 73.88 -9.77
CA ILE A 41 27.82 72.91 -10.07
C ILE A 41 27.84 71.63 -9.18
N PRO A 42 28.98 71.08 -8.70
CA PRO A 42 28.96 69.83 -7.94
C PRO A 42 28.41 69.99 -6.51
N PHE A 43 28.25 71.22 -6.00
CA PHE A 43 27.78 71.45 -4.63
C PHE A 43 26.25 71.30 -4.48
N PHE A 44 25.48 71.59 -5.54
CA PHE A 44 24.01 71.49 -5.50
C PHE A 44 23.52 70.05 -5.71
N LEU A 45 24.19 69.27 -6.57
CA LEU A 45 23.83 67.87 -6.84
C LEU A 45 24.14 66.94 -5.65
N GLY A 46 25.16 67.27 -4.83
CA GLY A 46 25.46 66.53 -3.59
C GLY A 46 24.44 66.73 -2.47
N ARG A 47 23.65 67.82 -2.50
CA ARG A 47 22.66 68.14 -1.45
C ARG A 47 21.32 67.45 -1.67
N LEU A 48 21.00 67.07 -2.90
CA LEU A 48 19.80 66.31 -3.26
C LEU A 48 20.04 64.80 -3.24
N SER A 49 21.27 64.34 -3.44
CA SER A 49 21.61 62.91 -3.45
C SER A 49 21.46 62.26 -2.07
N GLY A 50 21.79 62.97 -0.98
CA GLY A 50 21.63 62.46 0.39
C GLY A 50 20.16 62.11 0.73
N PRO A 51 19.23 63.07 0.65
CA PRO A 51 17.81 62.81 0.90
C PRO A 51 17.21 61.78 -0.07
N ALA A 52 17.59 61.81 -1.36
CA ALA A 52 17.13 60.84 -2.33
C ALA A 52 17.60 59.42 -2.00
N LEU A 53 18.86 59.24 -1.59
CA LEU A 53 19.38 57.94 -1.14
C LEU A 53 18.68 57.45 0.13
N ILE A 54 18.37 58.34 1.08
CA ILE A 54 17.61 58.00 2.28
C ILE A 54 16.19 57.52 1.91
N ILE A 55 15.50 58.23 1.01
CA ILE A 55 14.16 57.83 0.55
C ILE A 55 14.20 56.47 -0.16
N VAL A 56 15.21 56.25 -1.02
CA VAL A 56 15.41 54.96 -1.70
C VAL A 56 15.68 53.85 -0.68
N SER A 57 16.54 54.08 0.32
CA SER A 57 16.82 53.10 1.38
C SER A 57 15.58 52.80 2.23
N LEU A 58 14.77 53.81 2.57
CA LEU A 58 13.51 53.61 3.30
C LEU A 58 12.50 52.82 2.47
N LEU A 59 12.38 53.11 1.18
CA LEU A 59 11.51 52.36 0.26
C LEU A 59 11.94 50.88 0.17
N HIS A 60 13.24 50.60 0.06
CA HIS A 60 13.75 49.23 0.06
C HIS A 60 13.52 48.54 1.42
N GLY A 61 13.65 49.27 2.53
CA GLY A 61 13.33 48.76 3.87
C GLY A 61 11.86 48.38 4.02
N VAL A 62 10.94 49.20 3.50
CA VAL A 62 9.50 48.92 3.50
C VAL A 62 9.17 47.73 2.59
N LEU A 63 9.77 47.66 1.39
CA LEU A 63 9.59 46.52 0.49
C LEU A 63 10.15 45.22 1.07
N PHE A 64 11.29 45.27 1.75
CA PHE A 64 11.86 44.12 2.46
C PHE A 64 10.97 43.68 3.63
N ALA A 65 10.46 44.63 4.42
CA ALA A 65 9.53 44.33 5.50
C ALA A 65 8.21 43.73 4.96
N ALA A 66 7.68 44.26 3.85
CA ALA A 66 6.50 43.71 3.18
C ALA A 66 6.77 42.31 2.60
N PHE A 67 7.95 42.07 2.05
CA PHE A 67 8.37 40.74 1.57
C PHE A 67 8.48 39.75 2.72
N VAL A 68 9.13 40.11 3.83
CA VAL A 68 9.20 39.26 5.04
C VAL A 68 7.81 39.02 5.63
N ALA A 69 6.95 40.04 5.70
CA ALA A 69 5.56 39.89 6.14
C ALA A 69 4.77 38.98 5.18
N SER A 70 4.99 39.08 3.88
CA SER A 70 4.39 38.18 2.89
C SER A 70 4.89 36.74 3.06
N LEU A 71 6.16 36.52 3.39
CA LEU A 71 6.70 35.19 3.71
C LEU A 71 6.18 34.63 5.04
N LEU A 72 5.79 35.48 5.98
CA LEU A 72 5.14 35.09 7.24
C LEU A 72 3.64 34.81 7.05
N LEU A 73 2.97 35.49 6.11
CA LEU A 73 1.57 35.26 5.72
C LEU A 73 1.42 34.12 4.70
N LEU A 74 2.48 33.82 3.95
CA LEU A 74 2.65 32.67 3.03
C LEU A 74 3.49 31.57 3.66
N ALA A 75 3.86 31.69 4.95
CA ALA A 75 4.35 30.55 5.69
C ALA A 75 3.26 29.48 5.56
N PRO A 76 3.61 28.26 5.10
CA PRO A 76 2.61 27.21 5.08
C PRO A 76 2.04 27.15 6.48
N ALA A 77 0.72 27.00 6.59
CA ALA A 77 0.12 26.43 7.79
C ALA A 77 0.64 24.98 7.94
N ALA A 78 1.95 24.77 8.01
CA ALA A 78 2.55 23.54 8.42
C ALA A 78 2.23 23.42 9.91
N ALA A 79 1.50 22.37 10.26
CA ALA A 79 0.86 22.14 11.54
C ALA A 79 -0.59 22.67 11.69
N ARG A 80 -1.41 22.58 10.64
CA ARG A 80 -2.50 21.62 10.87
C ARG A 80 -1.84 20.27 10.76
N ALA A 81 -1.86 19.47 11.83
CA ALA A 81 -1.69 18.05 11.65
C ALA A 81 -2.61 17.71 10.48
N GLU A 82 -2.03 17.32 9.35
CA GLU A 82 -2.79 16.57 8.37
C GLU A 82 -3.16 15.34 9.17
N GLU A 83 -4.36 15.39 9.76
CA GLU A 83 -4.94 14.30 10.52
C GLU A 83 -4.84 13.14 9.56
N ALA A 84 -3.88 12.25 9.82
CA ALA A 84 -3.50 11.20 8.88
C ALA A 84 -4.80 10.54 8.48
N VAL A 85 -5.21 10.72 7.21
CA VAL A 85 -6.57 10.42 6.75
C VAL A 85 -6.93 9.06 7.31
N ARG A 86 -7.73 9.06 8.39
CA ARG A 86 -8.24 7.82 8.94
C ARG A 86 -9.23 7.37 7.90
N CYS A 87 -9.06 6.17 7.39
CA CYS A 87 -10.18 5.47 6.79
C CYS A 87 -11.16 5.25 7.95
N GLU A 88 -12.01 6.25 8.23
CA GLU A 88 -13.00 6.23 9.31
C GLU A 88 -14.17 5.35 8.90
N GLY A 89 -13.90 4.06 8.69
CA GLY A 89 -14.95 3.07 8.58
C GLY A 89 -15.53 2.78 9.97
N ARG A 90 -16.78 2.35 9.98
CA ARG A 90 -17.46 1.76 11.14
C ARG A 90 -17.33 0.24 11.07
N ASP A 91 -17.33 -0.37 12.24
CA ASP A 91 -17.38 -1.81 12.37
C ASP A 91 -18.80 -2.32 12.09
N LEU A 92 -19.06 -2.74 10.85
CA LEU A 92 -20.37 -3.22 10.42
C LEU A 92 -20.78 -4.52 11.13
N PHE A 93 -19.83 -5.35 11.57
CA PHE A 93 -20.17 -6.55 12.32
C PHE A 93 -20.60 -6.23 13.74
N ALA A 94 -19.98 -5.22 14.37
CA ALA A 94 -20.44 -4.71 15.66
C ALA A 94 -21.83 -4.05 15.56
N GLU A 95 -22.11 -3.34 14.46
CA GLU A 95 -23.45 -2.80 14.19
C GLU A 95 -24.47 -3.90 13.90
N LEU A 96 -24.10 -4.93 13.14
CA LEU A 96 -24.93 -6.10 12.89
C LEU A 96 -25.34 -6.76 14.21
N LYS A 97 -24.41 -7.00 15.13
CA LYS A 97 -24.72 -7.55 16.46
C LYS A 97 -25.78 -6.76 17.23
N ALA A 98 -25.83 -5.44 17.04
CA ALA A 98 -26.80 -4.58 17.69
C ALA A 98 -28.16 -4.56 16.96
N ARG A 99 -28.17 -4.70 15.64
CA ARG A 99 -29.38 -4.62 14.80
C ARG A 99 -30.05 -5.98 14.59
N ASP A 100 -29.27 -7.00 14.26
CA ASP A 100 -29.68 -8.39 14.05
C ASP A 100 -28.73 -9.35 14.82
N PRO A 101 -29.01 -9.60 16.11
CA PRO A 101 -28.19 -10.48 16.92
C PRO A 101 -28.27 -11.95 16.48
N ASP A 102 -29.33 -12.36 15.78
CA ASP A 102 -29.50 -13.74 15.33
C ASP A 102 -28.55 -14.02 14.14
N ALA A 103 -28.50 -13.12 13.16
CA ALA A 103 -27.54 -13.20 12.05
C ALA A 103 -26.08 -13.20 12.55
N ALA A 104 -25.75 -12.33 13.50
CA ALA A 104 -24.42 -12.31 14.10
C ALA A 104 -24.10 -13.61 14.87
N THR A 105 -25.09 -14.20 15.55
CA THR A 105 -24.93 -15.47 16.27
C THR A 105 -24.65 -16.63 15.30
N GLU A 106 -25.29 -16.68 14.13
CA GLU A 106 -24.99 -17.69 13.11
C GLU A 106 -23.57 -17.55 12.55
N ALA A 107 -23.12 -16.32 12.28
CA ALA A 107 -21.74 -16.06 11.88
C ALA A 107 -20.72 -16.50 12.95
N GLU A 108 -21.02 -16.25 14.24
CA GLU A 108 -20.19 -16.68 15.36
C GLU A 108 -20.17 -18.21 15.56
N LYS A 109 -21.28 -18.90 15.26
CA LYS A 109 -21.31 -20.38 15.25
C LYS A 109 -20.39 -20.93 14.17
N ALA A 110 -20.45 -20.38 12.95
CA ALA A 110 -19.54 -20.75 11.87
C ALA A 110 -18.09 -20.51 12.27
N PHE A 111 -17.79 -19.33 12.84
CA PHE A 111 -16.48 -19.00 13.37
C PHE A 111 -15.99 -20.03 14.41
N ALA A 112 -16.82 -20.37 15.39
CA ALA A 112 -16.46 -21.33 16.44
C ALA A 112 -16.14 -22.73 15.91
N ALA A 113 -16.79 -23.14 14.82
CA ALA A 113 -16.57 -24.42 14.15
C ALA A 113 -15.31 -24.45 13.28
N THR A 114 -14.76 -23.30 12.90
CA THR A 114 -13.59 -23.19 12.03
C THR A 114 -12.30 -23.58 12.76
N PRO A 115 -11.54 -24.58 12.26
CA PRO A 115 -10.19 -24.87 12.76
C PRO A 115 -9.25 -23.70 12.51
N ASN A 116 -8.29 -23.48 13.42
CA ASN A 116 -7.32 -22.38 13.29
C ASN A 116 -7.99 -21.01 13.07
N ARG A 117 -9.23 -20.84 13.57
CA ARG A 117 -10.04 -19.61 13.41
C ARG A 117 -9.38 -18.35 13.98
N HIS A 118 -8.51 -18.54 14.98
CA HIS A 118 -7.75 -17.47 15.59
C HIS A 118 -6.29 -17.51 15.15
N GLY A 119 -5.66 -16.33 15.14
CA GLY A 119 -4.23 -16.18 14.99
C GLY A 119 -3.81 -15.91 13.55
N ARG A 120 -2.98 -14.88 13.38
CA ARG A 120 -2.41 -14.48 12.09
C ARG A 120 -0.89 -14.70 12.02
N PHE A 121 -0.30 -15.36 13.01
CA PHE A 121 1.13 -15.61 13.04
C PHE A 121 1.44 -16.96 13.66
N TRP A 122 2.25 -17.74 12.97
CA TRP A 122 2.48 -19.15 13.25
C TRP A 122 3.96 -19.47 13.11
N GLN A 123 4.47 -20.29 14.03
CA GLN A 123 5.79 -20.91 13.92
C GLN A 123 5.63 -22.29 13.27
N VAL A 124 6.48 -22.59 12.29
CA VAL A 124 6.45 -23.83 11.49
C VAL A 124 7.75 -24.59 11.71
N GLU A 125 7.66 -25.82 12.20
CA GLU A 125 8.81 -26.59 12.66
C GLU A 125 8.78 -28.04 12.17
N LYS A 126 9.98 -28.60 11.98
CA LYS A 126 10.23 -30.02 11.72
C LYS A 126 11.59 -30.41 12.30
N GLU A 127 11.70 -31.64 12.78
CA GLU A 127 12.95 -32.11 13.37
C GLU A 127 14.11 -31.99 12.38
N GLY A 128 15.24 -31.43 12.86
CA GLY A 128 16.45 -31.24 12.05
C GLY A 128 16.40 -30.05 11.08
N VAL A 129 15.33 -29.26 11.07
CA VAL A 129 15.16 -28.08 10.22
C VAL A 129 15.05 -26.83 11.10
N ALA A 130 15.70 -25.73 10.70
CA ALA A 130 15.58 -24.47 11.41
C ALA A 130 14.13 -23.94 11.30
N PRO A 131 13.55 -23.37 12.39
CA PRO A 131 12.16 -22.95 12.38
C PRO A 131 11.91 -21.86 11.34
N SER A 132 10.75 -21.95 10.70
CA SER A 132 10.22 -20.95 9.79
C SER A 132 8.95 -20.34 10.37
N HIS A 133 8.41 -19.30 9.75
CA HIS A 133 7.20 -18.63 10.21
C HIS A 133 6.22 -18.42 9.06
N LEU A 134 4.93 -18.51 9.37
CA LEU A 134 3.82 -18.23 8.48
C LEU A 134 3.02 -17.06 9.06
N PHE A 135 2.85 -16.00 8.28
CA PHE A 135 2.19 -14.77 8.67
C PHE A 135 1.04 -14.45 7.72
N GLY A 136 -0.11 -14.14 8.30
CA GLY A 136 -1.28 -13.65 7.58
C GLY A 136 -1.13 -12.16 7.32
N THR A 137 -1.22 -11.74 6.07
CA THR A 137 -1.22 -10.34 5.64
C THR A 137 -2.61 -9.89 5.22
N ILE A 138 -2.79 -8.58 5.06
CA ILE A 138 -4.01 -7.97 4.57
C ILE A 138 -3.64 -6.85 3.59
N HIS A 139 -4.38 -6.75 2.50
CA HIS A 139 -4.13 -5.80 1.42
C HIS A 139 -4.64 -4.39 1.76
N THR A 140 -4.03 -3.77 2.77
CA THR A 140 -4.37 -2.40 3.22
C THR A 140 -3.12 -1.60 3.55
N THR A 141 -3.24 -0.29 3.37
CA THR A 141 -2.28 0.72 3.77
C THR A 141 -2.53 1.25 5.20
N ASP A 142 -3.44 0.61 5.95
CA ASP A 142 -3.74 1.01 7.33
C ASP A 142 -2.50 0.92 8.23
N PRO A 143 -2.10 2.01 8.91
CA PRO A 143 -0.93 2.02 9.78
C PRO A 143 -0.96 0.97 10.90
N ARG A 144 -2.14 0.56 11.38
CA ARG A 144 -2.28 -0.49 12.40
C ARG A 144 -1.88 -1.86 11.86
N ALA A 145 -2.12 -2.12 10.57
CA ALA A 145 -1.69 -3.34 9.90
C ALA A 145 -0.20 -3.29 9.54
N LEU A 146 0.31 -2.12 9.13
CA LEU A 146 1.73 -1.90 8.81
C LEU A 146 2.65 -1.95 10.04
N ALA A 147 2.12 -1.63 11.23
CA ALA A 147 2.84 -1.76 12.49
C ALA A 147 2.92 -3.24 12.92
N LEU A 148 4.00 -3.92 12.51
CA LEU A 148 4.22 -5.31 12.87
C LEU A 148 4.37 -5.49 14.40
N PRO A 149 3.68 -6.47 15.00
CA PRO A 149 3.90 -6.85 16.39
C PRO A 149 5.33 -7.32 16.64
N ALA A 150 5.85 -7.10 17.84
CA ALA A 150 7.24 -7.44 18.20
C ALA A 150 7.64 -8.91 17.92
N PRO A 151 6.78 -9.93 18.16
CA PRO A 151 7.11 -11.32 17.78
C PRO A 151 7.29 -11.50 16.27
N VAL A 152 6.48 -10.81 15.46
CA VAL A 152 6.55 -10.85 14.00
C VAL A 152 7.83 -10.17 13.50
N GLU A 153 8.13 -8.98 14.03
CA GLU A 153 9.38 -8.26 13.75
C GLU A 153 10.63 -9.11 14.06
N ALA A 154 10.64 -9.76 15.23
CA ALA A 154 11.77 -10.60 15.63
C ALA A 154 11.97 -11.80 14.71
N ALA A 155 10.88 -12.43 14.26
CA ALA A 155 10.94 -13.55 13.31
C ALA A 155 11.37 -13.10 11.92
N PHE A 156 10.79 -12.02 11.41
CA PHE A 156 11.16 -11.42 10.12
C PHE A 156 12.64 -11.02 10.10
N GLY A 157 13.14 -10.43 11.18
CA GLY A 157 14.55 -10.06 11.34
C GLY A 157 15.50 -11.26 11.21
N LYS A 158 15.14 -12.41 11.80
CA LYS A 158 15.94 -13.64 11.79
C LYS A 158 15.85 -14.43 10.49
N ALA A 159 14.79 -14.26 9.71
CA ALA A 159 14.59 -15.02 8.49
C ALA A 159 15.67 -14.71 7.44
N SER A 160 16.08 -15.73 6.69
CA SER A 160 17.02 -15.58 5.56
C SER A 160 16.29 -15.38 4.22
N THR A 161 15.04 -15.84 4.15
CA THR A 161 14.20 -15.79 2.94
C THR A 161 12.82 -15.24 3.32
N TYR A 162 12.35 -14.22 2.60
CA TYR A 162 10.97 -13.77 2.62
C TYR A 162 10.23 -14.39 1.44
N VAL A 163 9.09 -15.02 1.71
CA VAL A 163 8.25 -15.65 0.68
C VAL A 163 6.89 -14.99 0.73
N MET A 164 6.40 -14.47 -0.39
CA MET A 164 5.06 -13.92 -0.52
C MET A 164 4.21 -14.75 -1.49
N GLU A 165 2.93 -14.41 -1.69
CA GLU A 165 2.09 -15.13 -2.65
C GLU A 165 2.67 -15.08 -4.06
N ALA A 166 2.76 -13.89 -4.66
CA ALA A 166 3.25 -13.69 -6.02
C ALA A 166 4.29 -12.58 -6.07
N VAL A 167 5.58 -12.94 -6.21
CA VAL A 167 6.66 -11.94 -6.27
C VAL A 167 6.66 -11.14 -7.57
N ASP A 168 6.18 -11.75 -8.67
CA ASP A 168 6.15 -11.13 -9.99
C ASP A 168 5.11 -10.00 -10.12
N VAL A 169 4.13 -9.90 -9.20
CA VAL A 169 3.19 -8.78 -9.12
C VAL A 169 3.89 -7.43 -8.87
N ARG A 170 5.09 -7.45 -8.28
CA ARG A 170 5.89 -6.25 -8.00
C ARG A 170 6.58 -5.69 -9.25
N SER A 171 6.67 -6.48 -10.32
CA SER A 171 7.37 -6.12 -11.54
C SER A 171 6.41 -5.56 -12.59
N THR A 172 6.58 -4.28 -12.93
CA THR A 172 5.83 -3.64 -14.03
C THR A 172 6.05 -4.34 -15.36
N PHE A 173 7.25 -4.89 -15.58
CA PHE A 173 7.57 -5.71 -16.76
C PHE A 173 6.76 -7.02 -16.75
N SER A 174 6.70 -7.73 -15.63
CA SER A 174 5.93 -8.97 -15.51
C SER A 174 4.44 -8.72 -15.68
N ALA A 175 3.91 -7.64 -15.10
CA ALA A 175 2.53 -7.20 -15.30
C ALA A 175 2.23 -6.94 -16.78
N THR A 176 3.10 -6.19 -17.46
CA THR A 176 2.95 -5.91 -18.90
C THR A 176 3.00 -7.19 -19.74
N LEU A 177 3.92 -8.10 -19.41
CA LEU A 177 4.08 -9.36 -20.12
C LEU A 177 2.86 -10.26 -19.92
N ALA A 178 2.34 -10.37 -18.70
CA ALA A 178 1.13 -11.14 -18.39
C ALA A 178 -0.08 -10.60 -19.16
N MET A 179 -0.28 -9.28 -19.19
CA MET A 179 -1.35 -8.67 -19.99
C MET A 179 -1.20 -8.95 -21.49
N ALA A 180 0.02 -8.95 -22.02
CA ALA A 180 0.28 -9.23 -23.43
C ALA A 180 0.08 -10.71 -23.80
N GLN A 181 0.47 -11.64 -22.93
CA GLN A 181 0.39 -13.08 -23.16
C GLN A 181 -0.99 -13.66 -22.82
N HIS A 182 -1.69 -13.05 -21.86
CA HIS A 182 -2.98 -13.52 -21.35
C HIS A 182 -4.03 -12.40 -21.30
N PRO A 183 -4.29 -11.67 -22.42
CA PRO A 183 -5.19 -10.52 -22.41
C PRO A 183 -6.61 -10.89 -21.96
N SER A 184 -7.09 -12.10 -22.25
CA SER A 184 -8.42 -12.57 -21.88
C SER A 184 -8.68 -12.65 -20.37
N LEU A 185 -7.62 -12.70 -19.55
CA LEU A 185 -7.75 -12.66 -18.09
C LEU A 185 -8.13 -11.25 -17.60
N PHE A 186 -7.71 -10.21 -18.32
CA PHE A 186 -7.82 -8.82 -17.88
C PHE A 186 -8.88 -8.03 -18.64
N VAL A 187 -9.05 -8.30 -19.93
CA VAL A 187 -9.92 -7.52 -20.81
C VAL A 187 -10.85 -8.41 -21.64
N TYR A 188 -11.98 -7.85 -22.05
CA TYR A 188 -12.78 -8.41 -23.12
C TYR A 188 -12.03 -8.27 -24.46
N THR A 189 -11.98 -9.36 -25.23
CA THR A 189 -11.24 -9.44 -26.50
C THR A 189 -12.17 -9.54 -27.72
N ASP A 190 -13.47 -9.65 -27.50
CA ASP A 190 -14.52 -9.84 -28.51
C ASP A 190 -15.33 -8.55 -28.79
N GLY A 191 -14.98 -7.45 -28.11
CA GLY A 191 -15.67 -6.17 -28.22
C GLY A 191 -16.90 -6.02 -27.32
N THR A 192 -17.23 -7.03 -26.51
CA THR A 192 -18.24 -6.92 -25.46
C THR A 192 -17.70 -6.20 -24.22
N SER A 193 -18.60 -5.88 -23.29
CA SER A 193 -18.30 -5.16 -22.06
C SER A 193 -19.14 -5.71 -20.90
N ALA A 194 -18.64 -5.56 -19.68
CA ALA A 194 -19.43 -5.83 -18.47
C ALA A 194 -20.73 -5.00 -18.45
N PHE A 195 -20.68 -3.76 -18.95
CA PHE A 195 -21.82 -2.86 -19.04
C PHE A 195 -22.91 -3.32 -20.02
N ASP A 196 -22.62 -4.28 -20.92
CA ASP A 196 -23.64 -4.84 -21.82
C ASP A 196 -24.48 -5.93 -21.13
N GLN A 197 -24.01 -6.44 -19.98
CA GLN A 197 -24.61 -7.53 -19.21
C GLN A 197 -25.29 -7.03 -17.91
N LEU A 198 -24.92 -5.83 -17.46
CA LEU A 198 -25.55 -5.16 -16.33
C LEU A 198 -26.92 -4.59 -16.71
N THR A 199 -27.82 -4.48 -15.72
CA THR A 199 -29.04 -3.68 -15.90
C THR A 199 -28.68 -2.19 -16.08
N GLU A 200 -29.62 -1.37 -16.57
CA GLU A 200 -29.38 0.08 -16.67
C GLU A 200 -29.07 0.71 -15.31
N GLU A 201 -29.73 0.23 -14.25
CA GLU A 201 -29.53 0.69 -12.88
C GLU A 201 -28.15 0.32 -12.35
N ASP A 202 -27.76 -0.96 -12.44
CA ASP A 202 -26.44 -1.42 -11.98
C ASP A 202 -25.32 -0.76 -12.79
N GLY A 203 -25.52 -0.63 -14.11
CA GLY A 203 -24.59 0.06 -14.99
C GLY A 203 -24.38 1.51 -14.58
N ALA A 204 -25.43 2.23 -14.16
CA ALA A 204 -25.32 3.58 -13.65
C ALA A 204 -24.60 3.62 -12.29
N ALA A 205 -24.90 2.68 -11.39
CA ALA A 205 -24.25 2.56 -10.08
C ALA A 205 -22.73 2.31 -10.21
N VAL A 206 -22.33 1.38 -11.08
CA VAL A 206 -20.92 1.06 -11.36
C VAL A 206 -20.18 2.29 -11.91
N ARG A 207 -20.77 3.02 -12.87
CA ARG A 207 -20.15 4.25 -13.41
C ARG A 207 -19.93 5.29 -12.32
N ALA A 208 -20.94 5.55 -11.49
CA ALA A 208 -20.83 6.51 -10.40
C ALA A 208 -19.78 6.08 -9.36
N ALA A 209 -19.67 4.79 -9.06
CA ALA A 209 -18.67 4.25 -8.15
C ALA A 209 -17.23 4.37 -8.71
N LEU A 210 -17.04 4.16 -10.00
CA LEU A 210 -15.76 4.38 -10.68
C LEU A 210 -15.33 5.85 -10.67
N GLU A 211 -16.25 6.76 -10.94
CA GLU A 211 -15.99 8.21 -10.92
C GLU A 211 -15.53 8.69 -9.55
N ARG A 212 -16.11 8.15 -8.46
CA ARG A 212 -15.66 8.45 -7.08
C ARG A 212 -14.22 8.02 -6.79
N ARG A 213 -13.68 7.08 -7.58
CA ARG A 213 -12.28 6.64 -7.52
C ARG A 213 -11.37 7.34 -8.53
N GLY A 214 -11.91 8.30 -9.29
CA GLY A 214 -11.19 8.99 -10.35
C GLY A 214 -10.90 8.10 -11.56
N VAL A 215 -11.64 6.99 -11.72
CA VAL A 215 -11.52 6.10 -12.88
C VAL A 215 -12.55 6.53 -13.91
N ASP A 216 -12.10 6.87 -15.13
CA ASP A 216 -12.99 7.14 -16.26
C ASP A 216 -13.75 5.86 -16.65
N PRO A 217 -15.10 5.84 -16.57
CA PRO A 217 -15.87 4.66 -16.94
C PRO A 217 -15.63 4.18 -18.37
N ALA A 218 -15.24 5.07 -19.30
CA ALA A 218 -14.89 4.68 -20.66
C ALA A 218 -13.62 3.81 -20.74
N THR A 219 -12.72 3.93 -19.76
CA THR A 219 -11.53 3.07 -19.66
C THR A 219 -11.89 1.70 -19.06
N ALA A 220 -12.89 1.67 -18.17
CA ALA A 220 -13.34 0.44 -17.52
C ALA A 220 -14.13 -0.50 -18.44
N THR A 221 -14.74 -0.01 -19.53
CA THR A 221 -15.58 -0.84 -20.43
C THR A 221 -14.83 -2.03 -21.05
N LYS A 222 -13.51 -1.96 -21.15
CA LYS A 222 -12.69 -3.06 -21.68
C LYS A 222 -12.31 -4.08 -20.62
N LEU A 223 -12.36 -3.71 -19.33
CA LEU A 223 -11.89 -4.56 -18.24
C LEU A 223 -12.88 -5.68 -17.95
N LYS A 224 -12.38 -6.81 -17.46
CA LYS A 224 -13.22 -7.88 -16.91
C LYS A 224 -13.92 -7.41 -15.63
N PRO A 225 -15.14 -7.90 -15.32
CA PRO A 225 -15.93 -7.37 -14.21
C PRO A 225 -15.23 -7.51 -12.85
N TRP A 226 -14.49 -8.60 -12.61
CA TRP A 226 -13.76 -8.82 -11.36
C TRP A 226 -12.68 -7.76 -11.09
N LEU A 227 -12.04 -7.22 -12.13
CA LEU A 227 -11.09 -6.10 -11.98
C LEU A 227 -11.82 -4.84 -11.55
N ILE A 228 -12.97 -4.56 -12.14
CA ILE A 228 -13.80 -3.41 -11.80
C ILE A 228 -14.29 -3.56 -10.35
N ALA A 229 -14.80 -4.72 -9.97
CA ALA A 229 -15.21 -5.02 -8.60
C ALA A 229 -14.07 -4.86 -7.60
N GLY A 230 -12.85 -5.33 -7.95
CA GLY A 230 -11.65 -5.11 -7.14
C GLY A 230 -11.27 -3.63 -6.99
N MET A 231 -11.45 -2.82 -8.04
CA MET A 231 -11.30 -1.37 -7.93
C MET A 231 -12.35 -0.78 -6.97
N LEU A 232 -13.60 -1.24 -7.04
CA LEU A 232 -14.67 -0.81 -6.14
C LEU A 232 -14.46 -1.26 -4.69
N ALA A 233 -13.78 -2.39 -4.45
CA ALA A 233 -13.47 -2.83 -3.10
C ALA A 233 -12.51 -1.88 -2.35
N ALA A 234 -11.64 -1.16 -3.06
CA ALA A 234 -10.74 -0.18 -2.46
C ALA A 234 -11.47 1.15 -2.20
N PRO A 235 -11.64 1.59 -0.95
CA PRO A 235 -12.29 2.86 -0.67
C PRO A 235 -11.40 4.04 -1.09
N PRO A 236 -11.98 5.23 -1.39
CA PRO A 236 -11.20 6.40 -1.81
C PRO A 236 -10.06 6.81 -0.85
N CYS A 237 -10.20 6.53 0.45
CA CYS A 237 -9.14 6.81 1.43
C CYS A 237 -7.89 5.93 1.24
N GLU A 238 -8.05 4.64 0.91
CA GLU A 238 -6.94 3.74 0.61
C GLU A 238 -6.22 4.17 -0.68
N LEU A 239 -6.97 4.63 -1.69
CA LEU A 239 -6.38 5.18 -2.92
C LEU A 239 -5.55 6.44 -2.64
N LYS A 240 -6.01 7.32 -1.73
CA LYS A 240 -5.24 8.50 -1.30
C LYS A 240 -3.97 8.13 -0.55
N ARG A 241 -4.03 7.15 0.35
CA ARG A 241 -2.86 6.64 1.09
C ARG A 241 -1.82 6.04 0.15
N LYS A 242 -2.27 5.24 -0.82
CA LYS A 242 -1.40 4.69 -1.87
C LYS A 242 -0.78 5.79 -2.74
N ALA A 243 -1.55 6.79 -3.14
CA ALA A 243 -1.04 7.96 -3.87
C ALA A 243 -0.03 8.79 -3.06
N ALA A 244 -0.10 8.75 -1.73
CA ALA A 244 0.88 9.37 -0.83
C ALA A 244 2.15 8.51 -0.62
N GLY A 245 2.25 7.35 -1.26
CA GLY A 245 3.41 6.46 -1.21
C GLY A 245 3.37 5.39 -0.12
N LEU A 246 2.21 5.16 0.51
CA LEU A 246 2.04 3.99 1.38
C LEU A 246 1.81 2.74 0.52
N GLU A 247 2.55 1.68 0.83
CA GLU A 247 2.41 0.37 0.19
C GLU A 247 1.63 -0.60 1.07
N PHE A 248 1.01 -1.60 0.43
CA PHE A 248 0.38 -2.70 1.14
C PHE A 248 1.41 -3.51 1.92
N LEU A 249 0.97 -4.13 3.03
CA LEU A 249 1.85 -4.84 3.96
C LEU A 249 2.76 -5.86 3.27
N ASP A 250 2.24 -6.61 2.29
CA ASP A 250 2.98 -7.60 1.50
C ASP A 250 4.19 -6.99 0.77
N ASN A 251 3.98 -5.84 0.12
CA ASN A 251 5.02 -5.11 -0.61
C ASN A 251 6.00 -4.43 0.35
N ALA A 252 5.49 -3.84 1.43
CA ALA A 252 6.34 -3.20 2.43
C ALA A 252 7.30 -4.22 3.09
N LEU A 253 6.84 -5.45 3.34
CA LEU A 253 7.69 -6.55 3.83
C LEU A 253 8.73 -6.99 2.79
N ALA A 254 8.35 -7.10 1.52
CA ALA A 254 9.29 -7.41 0.44
C ALA A 254 10.37 -6.33 0.28
N ASP A 255 10.00 -5.04 0.30
CA ASP A 255 10.96 -3.92 0.24
C ASP A 255 11.96 -4.02 1.40
N ARG A 256 11.46 -4.22 2.62
CA ARG A 256 12.30 -4.42 3.81
C ARG A 256 13.19 -5.66 3.72
N ALA A 257 12.72 -6.72 3.07
CA ALA A 257 13.48 -7.95 2.88
C ALA A 257 14.65 -7.72 1.90
N GLU A 258 14.39 -7.04 0.78
CA GLU A 258 15.40 -6.64 -0.21
C GLU A 258 16.45 -5.71 0.42
N GLU A 259 16.02 -4.70 1.17
CA GLU A 259 16.92 -3.78 1.91
C GLU A 259 17.79 -4.51 2.94
N ALA A 260 17.26 -5.54 3.58
CA ALA A 260 17.98 -6.39 4.53
C ALA A 260 18.82 -7.49 3.86
N GLY A 261 18.85 -7.57 2.52
CA GLY A 261 19.61 -8.57 1.77
C GLY A 261 19.06 -9.99 1.88
N LYS A 262 17.78 -10.15 2.20
CA LYS A 262 17.07 -11.44 2.21
C LYS A 262 16.69 -11.82 0.78
N ALA A 263 16.60 -13.13 0.50
CA ALA A 263 15.97 -13.58 -0.74
C ALA A 263 14.47 -13.29 -0.70
N VAL A 264 13.88 -12.88 -1.82
CA VAL A 264 12.43 -12.64 -1.97
C VAL A 264 11.89 -13.59 -3.02
N GLU A 265 10.92 -14.41 -2.62
CA GLU A 265 10.41 -15.53 -3.41
C GLU A 265 8.87 -15.50 -3.43
N GLY A 266 8.26 -16.22 -4.39
CA GLY A 266 6.80 -16.37 -4.52
C GLY A 266 6.36 -17.83 -4.30
N LEU A 267 5.17 -18.03 -3.73
CA LEU A 267 4.50 -19.34 -3.66
C LEU A 267 3.75 -19.69 -4.95
N GLU A 268 3.35 -18.67 -5.70
CA GLU A 268 2.64 -18.76 -6.97
C GLU A 268 3.06 -17.61 -7.89
N THR A 269 2.54 -17.61 -9.11
CA THR A 269 2.70 -16.53 -10.08
C THR A 269 1.46 -15.65 -10.12
N MET A 270 1.64 -14.39 -10.51
CA MET A 270 0.52 -13.48 -10.75
C MET A 270 -0.47 -14.06 -11.77
N VAL A 271 0.00 -14.75 -12.81
CA VAL A 271 -0.90 -15.36 -13.83
C VAL A 271 -1.77 -16.46 -13.23
N GLU A 272 -1.24 -17.29 -12.33
CA GLU A 272 -2.01 -18.31 -11.62
C GLU A 272 -3.08 -17.67 -10.73
N GLN A 273 -2.72 -16.63 -9.99
CA GLN A 273 -3.65 -15.87 -9.16
C GLN A 273 -4.76 -15.21 -9.98
N MET A 274 -4.42 -14.56 -11.10
CA MET A 274 -5.41 -13.92 -11.98
C MET A 274 -6.31 -14.95 -12.68
N ARG A 275 -5.79 -16.14 -13.01
CA ARG A 275 -6.59 -17.22 -13.57
C ARG A 275 -7.60 -17.75 -12.56
N ALA A 276 -7.19 -17.95 -11.30
CA ALA A 276 -8.11 -18.38 -10.24
C ALA A 276 -9.31 -17.44 -10.07
N LEU A 277 -9.09 -16.12 -10.19
CA LEU A 277 -10.15 -15.12 -10.20
C LEU A 277 -10.99 -15.20 -11.49
N ALA A 278 -10.35 -15.23 -12.65
CA ALA A 278 -11.04 -15.17 -13.94
C ALA A 278 -11.81 -16.46 -14.33
N ASP A 279 -11.52 -17.59 -13.69
CA ASP A 279 -12.18 -18.89 -13.92
C ASP A 279 -13.52 -19.03 -13.16
N MET A 280 -13.94 -18.01 -12.41
CA MET A 280 -15.31 -17.95 -11.89
C MET A 280 -16.34 -17.76 -13.03
N PRO A 281 -17.59 -18.23 -12.85
CA PRO A 281 -18.64 -18.01 -13.84
C PRO A 281 -18.83 -16.52 -14.14
N MET A 282 -19.06 -16.17 -15.41
CA MET A 282 -19.24 -14.77 -15.81
C MET A 282 -20.45 -14.14 -15.12
N ASP A 283 -21.54 -14.87 -14.94
CA ASP A 283 -22.73 -14.38 -14.25
C ASP A 283 -22.40 -14.00 -12.80
N SER A 284 -21.64 -14.84 -12.07
CA SER A 284 -21.12 -14.52 -10.73
C SER A 284 -20.23 -13.27 -10.72
N HIS A 285 -19.45 -13.03 -11.77
CA HIS A 285 -18.65 -11.81 -11.91
C HIS A 285 -19.51 -10.56 -12.14
N ILE A 286 -20.60 -10.67 -12.88
CA ILE A 286 -21.54 -9.57 -13.12
C ILE A 286 -22.34 -9.27 -11.85
N GLU A 287 -22.86 -10.29 -11.17
CA GLU A 287 -23.54 -10.17 -9.87
C GLU A 287 -22.62 -9.55 -8.81
N GLY A 288 -21.40 -10.06 -8.69
CA GLY A 288 -20.40 -9.51 -7.77
C GLY A 288 -20.03 -8.06 -8.07
N LEU A 289 -20.01 -7.66 -9.35
CA LEU A 289 -19.78 -6.27 -9.74
C LEU A 289 -20.98 -5.37 -9.37
N ALA A 290 -22.21 -5.82 -9.61
CA ALA A 290 -23.41 -5.09 -9.22
C ALA A 290 -23.47 -4.92 -7.69
N SER A 291 -23.24 -6.00 -6.93
CA SER A 291 -23.17 -5.97 -5.47
C SER A 291 -22.08 -5.03 -4.96
N ALA A 292 -20.87 -5.05 -5.55
CA ALA A 292 -19.80 -4.13 -5.18
C ALA A 292 -20.15 -2.66 -5.42
N ALA A 293 -20.95 -2.36 -6.45
CA ALA A 293 -21.42 -1.00 -6.72
C ALA A 293 -22.53 -0.56 -5.76
N GLU A 294 -23.44 -1.45 -5.39
CA GLU A 294 -24.48 -1.20 -4.39
C GLU A 294 -23.87 -0.93 -3.01
N LEU A 295 -22.88 -1.73 -2.61
CA LEU A 295 -22.15 -1.60 -1.35
C LEU A 295 -21.09 -0.49 -1.35
N ASP A 296 -20.97 0.31 -2.42
CA ASP A 296 -19.90 1.29 -2.55
C ASP A 296 -19.87 2.31 -1.41
N ALA A 297 -21.04 2.74 -0.93
CA ALA A 297 -21.16 3.65 0.21
C ALA A 297 -20.59 3.05 1.51
N TYR A 298 -20.52 1.72 1.59
CA TYR A 298 -20.00 0.96 2.72
C TYR A 298 -18.55 0.49 2.51
N ALA A 299 -17.88 0.79 1.39
CA ALA A 299 -16.54 0.27 1.11
C ALA A 299 -15.51 0.59 2.21
N ALA A 300 -15.58 1.79 2.80
CA ALA A 300 -14.72 2.18 3.93
C ALA A 300 -15.07 1.41 5.22
N ASP A 301 -16.36 1.23 5.49
CA ASP A 301 -16.87 0.47 6.63
C ASP A 301 -16.52 -1.03 6.51
N MET A 302 -16.60 -1.60 5.31
CA MET A 302 -16.16 -2.96 5.02
C MET A 302 -14.66 -3.12 5.22
N THR A 303 -13.85 -2.17 4.73
CA THR A 303 -12.40 -2.19 4.93
C THR A 303 -12.01 -2.10 6.40
N GLU A 304 -12.64 -1.21 7.17
CA GLU A 304 -12.45 -1.17 8.63
C GLU A 304 -12.89 -2.49 9.26
N THR A 305 -14.02 -3.02 8.79
CA THR A 305 -14.58 -4.25 9.32
C THR A 305 -13.58 -5.41 9.14
N LEU A 306 -12.97 -5.54 7.98
CA LEU A 306 -11.93 -6.54 7.73
C LEU A 306 -10.68 -6.28 8.57
N THR A 307 -10.27 -5.02 8.68
CA THR A 307 -9.06 -4.62 9.41
C THR A 307 -9.14 -4.94 10.90
N ILE A 308 -10.28 -4.68 11.55
CA ILE A 308 -10.47 -5.02 12.98
C ILE A 308 -10.38 -6.54 13.19
N ARG A 309 -11.06 -7.34 12.37
CA ARG A 309 -11.02 -8.82 12.45
C ARG A 309 -9.62 -9.36 12.22
N TYR A 310 -8.92 -8.83 11.23
CA TYR A 310 -7.52 -9.15 10.98
C TYR A 310 -6.64 -8.84 12.21
N LEU A 311 -6.76 -7.64 12.78
CA LEU A 311 -5.92 -7.19 13.88
C LEU A 311 -6.21 -7.95 15.19
N ASN A 312 -7.47 -8.33 15.42
CA ASN A 312 -7.89 -9.21 16.52
C ASN A 312 -7.54 -10.70 16.26
N GLY A 313 -7.05 -11.02 15.07
CA GLY A 313 -6.74 -12.39 14.66
C GLY A 313 -7.99 -13.27 14.52
N GLU A 314 -9.17 -12.70 14.29
CA GLU A 314 -10.46 -13.41 14.12
C GLU A 314 -10.65 -13.84 12.65
N LEU A 315 -9.65 -14.49 12.07
CA LEU A 315 -9.59 -14.73 10.63
C LEU A 315 -10.72 -15.66 10.14
N GLY A 316 -11.08 -16.66 10.94
CA GLY A 316 -12.20 -17.57 10.62
C GLY A 316 -13.57 -16.91 10.67
N LEU A 317 -13.67 -15.66 11.15
CA LEU A 317 -14.92 -14.89 11.22
C LEU A 317 -15.11 -13.99 9.99
N ILE A 318 -14.06 -13.76 9.19
CA ILE A 318 -14.10 -12.80 8.07
C ILE A 318 -15.20 -13.16 7.07
N MET A 319 -15.18 -14.37 6.48
CA MET A 319 -16.18 -14.77 5.49
C MET A 319 -17.60 -14.84 6.09
N PRO A 320 -17.84 -15.49 7.25
CA PRO A 320 -19.16 -15.48 7.87
C PRO A 320 -19.70 -14.08 8.18
N ALA A 321 -18.83 -13.15 8.63
CA ALA A 321 -19.23 -11.77 8.91
C ALA A 321 -19.59 -11.01 7.62
N LEU A 322 -18.79 -11.13 6.55
CA LEU A 322 -19.09 -10.49 5.28
C LEU A 322 -20.42 -10.99 4.70
N THR A 323 -20.67 -12.30 4.74
CA THR A 323 -21.95 -12.89 4.29
C THR A 323 -23.12 -12.32 5.09
N ALA A 324 -23.02 -12.32 6.42
CA ALA A 324 -24.12 -11.83 7.27
C ALA A 324 -24.37 -10.32 7.11
N ILE A 325 -23.30 -9.51 6.94
CA ILE A 325 -23.43 -8.08 6.66
C ILE A 325 -24.06 -7.85 5.28
N GLY A 326 -23.64 -8.62 4.26
CA GLY A 326 -24.23 -8.56 2.92
C GLY A 326 -25.73 -8.87 2.96
N GLU A 327 -26.12 -9.94 3.66
CA GLU A 327 -27.53 -10.33 3.81
C GLU A 327 -28.36 -9.25 4.53
N ASP A 328 -27.80 -8.60 5.54
CA ASP A 328 -28.47 -7.52 6.26
C ASP A 328 -28.60 -6.23 5.41
N LEU A 329 -27.61 -5.93 4.56
CA LEU A 329 -27.60 -4.70 3.75
C LEU A 329 -28.35 -4.83 2.43
N GLN A 330 -28.30 -5.99 1.78
CA GLN A 330 -28.81 -6.24 0.42
C GLN A 330 -30.00 -7.21 0.39
N GLY A 331 -30.32 -7.83 1.53
CA GLY A 331 -31.34 -8.87 1.63
C GLY A 331 -30.75 -10.28 1.54
N GLU A 332 -31.58 -11.28 1.86
CA GLU A 332 -31.16 -12.69 1.88
C GLU A 332 -30.53 -13.12 0.54
N LEU A 333 -29.35 -13.77 0.61
CA LEU A 333 -28.70 -14.31 -0.58
C LEU A 333 -29.57 -15.37 -1.24
N SER A 334 -29.71 -15.25 -2.57
CA SER A 334 -30.33 -16.27 -3.41
C SER A 334 -29.52 -17.57 -3.40
N ALA A 335 -30.07 -18.65 -3.97
CA ALA A 335 -29.33 -19.90 -4.09
C ALA A 335 -28.10 -19.73 -5.01
N GLU A 336 -28.26 -18.92 -6.05
CA GLU A 336 -27.24 -18.53 -7.01
C GLU A 336 -26.13 -17.72 -6.34
N ASP A 337 -26.47 -16.70 -5.53
CA ASP A 337 -25.47 -15.90 -4.80
C ASP A 337 -24.66 -16.75 -3.82
N ARG A 338 -25.33 -17.67 -3.10
CA ARG A 338 -24.64 -18.59 -2.19
C ARG A 338 -23.69 -19.53 -2.95
N ALA A 339 -24.08 -19.98 -4.14
CA ALA A 339 -23.20 -20.76 -5.00
C ALA A 339 -22.01 -19.93 -5.49
N SER A 340 -22.22 -18.66 -5.87
CA SER A 340 -21.15 -17.73 -6.24
C SER A 340 -20.14 -17.49 -5.09
N VAL A 341 -20.61 -17.36 -3.84
CA VAL A 341 -19.74 -17.27 -2.66
C VAL A 341 -18.95 -18.56 -2.45
N ALA A 342 -19.59 -19.73 -2.58
CA ALA A 342 -18.91 -21.01 -2.47
C ALA A 342 -17.86 -21.21 -3.58
N ASP A 343 -18.17 -20.83 -4.82
CA ASP A 343 -17.24 -20.86 -5.95
C ASP A 343 -16.02 -19.97 -5.70
N PHE A 344 -16.21 -18.80 -5.10
CA PHE A 344 -15.12 -17.92 -4.68
C PHE A 344 -14.25 -18.59 -3.61
N GLU A 345 -14.84 -19.14 -2.55
CA GLU A 345 -14.10 -19.84 -1.49
C GLU A 345 -13.34 -21.05 -2.03
N GLU A 346 -13.90 -21.80 -2.97
CA GLU A 346 -13.24 -22.95 -3.58
C GLU A 346 -12.09 -22.53 -4.49
N LYS A 347 -12.36 -21.67 -5.48
CA LYS A 347 -11.40 -21.34 -6.55
C LYS A 347 -10.32 -20.36 -6.09
N VAL A 348 -10.70 -19.33 -5.34
CA VAL A 348 -9.82 -18.20 -4.99
C VAL A 348 -9.10 -18.40 -3.66
N VAL A 349 -9.65 -19.24 -2.77
CA VAL A 349 -9.05 -19.53 -1.47
C VAL A 349 -8.56 -20.97 -1.40
N THR A 350 -9.45 -21.95 -1.46
CA THR A 350 -9.15 -23.36 -1.16
C THR A 350 -8.13 -23.97 -2.13
N ASN A 351 -8.38 -23.89 -3.44
CA ASN A 351 -7.46 -24.44 -4.43
C ASN A 351 -6.07 -23.78 -4.36
N ARG A 352 -6.03 -22.47 -4.09
CA ARG A 352 -4.79 -21.74 -3.88
C ARG A 352 -4.09 -22.16 -2.58
N ASN A 353 -4.81 -22.45 -1.49
CA ASN A 353 -4.22 -22.95 -0.25
C ASN A 353 -3.44 -24.25 -0.47
N HIS A 354 -3.97 -25.18 -1.27
CA HIS A 354 -3.29 -26.42 -1.60
C HIS A 354 -1.98 -26.17 -2.34
N ASN A 355 -2.02 -25.33 -3.38
CA ASN A 355 -0.82 -24.96 -4.14
C ASN A 355 0.22 -24.25 -3.26
N MET A 356 -0.21 -23.28 -2.45
CA MET A 356 0.65 -22.54 -1.53
C MET A 356 1.30 -23.44 -0.48
N ALA A 357 0.55 -24.38 0.09
CA ALA A 357 1.08 -25.32 1.08
C ALA A 357 2.14 -26.26 0.48
N GLU A 358 1.93 -26.71 -0.76
CA GLU A 358 2.93 -27.51 -1.50
C GLU A 358 4.16 -26.67 -1.87
N ALA A 359 3.95 -25.49 -2.45
CA ALA A 359 5.01 -24.58 -2.87
C ALA A 359 5.85 -24.04 -1.69
N ALA A 360 5.30 -24.04 -0.47
CA ALA A 360 6.02 -23.65 0.74
C ALA A 360 7.08 -24.68 1.15
N GLU A 361 6.93 -25.96 0.79
CA GLU A 361 7.76 -27.05 1.32
C GLU A 361 9.27 -26.84 1.10
N PRO A 362 9.77 -26.47 -0.10
CA PRO A 362 11.20 -26.24 -0.31
C PRO A 362 11.77 -25.13 0.58
N PHE A 363 11.00 -24.07 0.82
CA PHE A 363 11.41 -22.95 1.67
C PHE A 363 11.41 -23.36 3.15
N LEU A 364 10.39 -24.11 3.56
CA LEU A 364 10.29 -24.62 4.92
C LEU A 364 11.41 -25.61 5.24
N LEU A 365 11.77 -26.51 4.31
CA LEU A 365 12.87 -27.47 4.45
C LEU A 365 14.25 -26.80 4.48
N LYS A 366 14.42 -25.68 3.77
CA LYS A 366 15.63 -24.85 3.86
C LYS A 366 15.75 -24.19 5.24
N GLY A 367 14.62 -23.91 5.89
CA GLY A 367 14.53 -23.28 7.20
C GLY A 367 14.73 -21.76 7.16
N GLU A 368 14.45 -21.10 8.28
CA GLU A 368 14.54 -19.64 8.42
C GLU A 368 13.73 -18.86 7.36
N ALA A 369 12.63 -19.43 6.86
CA ALA A 369 11.71 -18.74 5.97
C ALA A 369 10.71 -17.90 6.77
N PHE A 370 10.40 -16.71 6.25
CA PHE A 370 9.24 -15.93 6.66
C PHE A 370 8.25 -15.91 5.49
N ILE A 371 7.20 -16.71 5.59
CA ILE A 371 6.18 -16.88 4.57
C ILE A 371 5.00 -15.98 4.91
N ALA A 372 4.61 -15.12 3.97
CA ALA A 372 3.48 -14.20 4.07
C ALA A 372 2.42 -14.57 3.03
N VAL A 373 1.20 -14.84 3.50
CA VAL A 373 0.02 -15.11 2.65
C VAL A 373 -1.15 -14.29 3.17
N GLY A 374 -2.10 -13.96 2.32
CA GLY A 374 -3.33 -13.29 2.68
C GLY A 374 -4.02 -14.05 3.82
N ALA A 375 -4.50 -13.32 4.82
CA ALA A 375 -4.98 -13.92 6.06
C ALA A 375 -6.14 -14.90 5.88
N LEU A 376 -6.95 -14.73 4.82
CA LEU A 376 -8.01 -15.66 4.44
C LEU A 376 -7.51 -17.07 4.09
N HIS A 377 -6.24 -17.22 3.72
CA HIS A 377 -5.63 -18.51 3.39
C HIS A 377 -5.30 -19.36 4.63
N LEU A 378 -5.33 -18.80 5.84
CA LEU A 378 -4.88 -19.48 7.07
C LEU A 378 -5.92 -20.39 7.76
N PRO A 379 -7.16 -19.94 8.01
CA PRO A 379 -8.14 -20.71 8.80
C PRO A 379 -8.79 -21.82 7.98
N GLY A 380 -9.47 -22.75 8.67
CA GLY A 380 -10.25 -23.82 8.04
C GLY A 380 -9.51 -25.15 7.93
N GLN A 381 -10.24 -26.20 7.55
CA GLN A 381 -9.68 -27.55 7.32
C GLN A 381 -8.77 -27.60 6.09
N GLU A 382 -9.05 -26.75 5.10
CA GLU A 382 -8.26 -26.57 3.89
C GLU A 382 -7.47 -25.25 3.92
N GLY A 383 -7.32 -24.63 5.09
CA GLY A 383 -6.40 -23.52 5.31
C GLY A 383 -4.94 -23.99 5.29
N VAL A 384 -4.01 -23.12 4.88
CA VAL A 384 -2.57 -23.42 4.79
C VAL A 384 -2.04 -23.97 6.12
N VAL A 385 -2.52 -23.48 7.27
CA VAL A 385 -2.12 -24.01 8.59
C VAL A 385 -2.46 -25.50 8.72
N ALA A 386 -3.69 -25.88 8.40
CA ALA A 386 -4.15 -27.26 8.49
C ALA A 386 -3.48 -28.15 7.43
N LEU A 387 -3.23 -27.63 6.23
CA LEU A 387 -2.54 -28.35 5.16
C LEU A 387 -1.08 -28.64 5.51
N LEU A 388 -0.36 -27.68 6.10
CA LEU A 388 1.00 -27.90 6.58
C LEU A 388 1.03 -28.91 7.74
N GLN A 389 0.07 -28.87 8.66
CA GLN A 389 -0.08 -29.87 9.71
C GLN A 389 -0.33 -31.28 9.13
N LYS A 390 -1.22 -31.40 8.12
CA LYS A 390 -1.47 -32.65 7.38
C LYS A 390 -0.20 -33.15 6.66
N ALA A 391 0.66 -32.25 6.19
CA ALA A 391 1.97 -32.56 5.58
C ALA A 391 3.07 -32.92 6.60
N GLY A 392 2.75 -32.97 7.90
CA GLY A 392 3.68 -33.42 8.95
C GLY A 392 4.56 -32.32 9.54
N TRP A 393 4.23 -31.05 9.32
CA TRP A 393 4.84 -29.93 10.03
C TRP A 393 4.16 -29.69 11.38
N THR A 394 4.94 -29.33 12.40
CA THR A 394 4.39 -28.77 13.64
C THR A 394 4.13 -27.29 13.39
N VAL A 395 2.85 -26.89 13.40
CA VAL A 395 2.45 -25.49 13.20
C VAL A 395 1.77 -24.97 14.46
N THR A 396 2.41 -24.03 15.14
CA THR A 396 1.97 -23.50 16.44
C THR A 396 1.66 -22.02 16.33
N ALA A 397 0.48 -21.61 16.80
CA ALA A 397 0.13 -20.19 16.86
C ALA A 397 1.07 -19.44 17.81
N VAL A 398 1.61 -18.32 17.34
CA VAL A 398 2.38 -17.40 18.17
C VAL A 398 1.43 -16.29 18.63
N PRO A 399 1.12 -16.18 19.93
CA PRO A 399 0.19 -15.17 20.42
C PRO A 399 0.67 -13.76 20.07
N LEU A 400 -0.25 -12.95 19.54
CA LEU A 400 -0.07 -11.53 19.30
C LEU A 400 -1.03 -10.78 20.20
N ASP A 401 -0.59 -9.66 20.78
CA ASP A 401 -1.48 -8.81 21.54
C ASP A 401 -2.61 -8.31 20.60
N PRO A 402 -3.90 -8.50 20.97
CA PRO A 402 -4.99 -7.88 20.23
C PRO A 402 -4.88 -6.35 20.33
N LEU A 403 -5.61 -5.63 19.47
CA LEU A 403 -5.70 -4.18 19.60
C LEU A 403 -6.07 -3.79 21.03
N ARG A 404 -5.28 -2.90 21.63
CA ARG A 404 -5.63 -2.23 22.87
C ARG A 404 -6.56 -1.06 22.61
#